data_AF-A0AAD7IH40-F1
#
_entry.id   AF-A0AAD7IH40-F1
#
_cell.length_a   1.000
_cell.length_b   1.000
_cell.length_c   1.000
_cell.angle_alpha   90.00
_cell.angle_beta   90.00
_cell.angle_gamma   90.00
#
_symmetry.space_group_name_H-M   'P 1'
#
loop_
_entity.id
_entity.type
_entity.pdbx_description
1 polymer ?
#
loop_
_entity_poly.entity_id
_entity_poly.type
_entity_poly.pdbx_seq_one_letter_code
_entity_poly.pdbx_strand_id
1 'polypeptide(L)' 'KREQVNWVKNPKWTDMLVEYLCDNSTFRIKLFSDSTADAKKEKRAKQVAKDGKAVQYGVLAKHVF' A
#
# COMPACT_ATOMS: atom_id res chain seq x y z
N LYS A 1 -19.73 17.13 5.51
CA LYS A 1 -19.58 15.95 6.41
C LYS A 1 -18.77 14.91 5.63
N ARG A 2 -17.66 14.40 6.15
CA ARG A 2 -16.99 13.24 5.53
C ARG A 2 -17.77 12.01 6.00
N GLU A 3 -18.29 11.23 5.06
CA GLU A 3 -18.96 9.97 5.40
C GLU A 3 -17.93 8.96 5.87
N GLN A 4 -18.30 8.18 6.88
CA GLN A 4 -17.42 7.15 7.42
C GLN A 4 -17.43 5.95 6.47
N VAL A 5 -16.26 5.55 5.99
CA VAL A 5 -16.12 4.38 5.10
C VAL A 5 -16.59 3.13 5.85
N ASN A 6 -17.65 2.50 5.34
CA ASN A 6 -18.17 1.27 5.91
C ASN A 6 -17.58 0.05 5.17
N TRP A 7 -16.43 -0.41 5.65
CA TRP A 7 -15.71 -1.56 5.11
C TRP A 7 -16.52 -2.87 5.23
N VAL A 8 -17.28 -3.06 6.30
CA VAL A 8 -18.06 -4.29 6.54
C VAL A 8 -19.13 -4.49 5.48
N LYS A 9 -19.72 -3.40 4.97
CA LYS A 9 -20.72 -3.47 3.90
C LYS A 9 -20.12 -3.77 2.52
N ASN A 10 -18.81 -3.68 2.37
CA ASN A 10 -18.12 -3.82 1.08
C ASN A 10 -16.86 -4.68 1.24
N PRO A 11 -17.01 -5.99 1.50
CA PRO A 11 -15.86 -6.88 1.73
C PRO A 11 -14.89 -6.92 0.55
N LYS A 12 -15.38 -6.73 -0.68
CA LYS A 12 -14.58 -6.68 -1.91
C LYS A 12 -13.50 -5.59 -1.89
N TRP A 13 -13.68 -4.52 -1.14
CA TRP A 13 -12.67 -3.45 -1.03
C TRP A 13 -11.37 -3.94 -0.38
N THR A 14 -11.50 -4.86 0.59
CA THR A 14 -10.34 -5.51 1.20
C THR A 14 -9.64 -6.39 0.18
N ASP A 15 -10.40 -7.15 -0.62
CA ASP A 15 -9.85 -8.04 -1.65
C ASP A 15 -9.10 -7.22 -2.72
N MET A 16 -9.69 -6.14 -3.22
CA MET A 16 -9.05 -5.23 -4.18
C MET A 16 -7.79 -4.58 -3.62
N LEU A 17 -7.80 -4.19 -2.33
CA LEU A 17 -6.62 -3.66 -1.66
C LEU A 17 -5.49 -4.70 -1.59
N VAL A 18 -5.82 -5.95 -1.24
CA VAL A 18 -4.86 -7.05 -1.17
C VAL A 18 -4.29 -7.37 -2.55
N GLU A 19 -5.16 -7.48 -3.56
CA GLU A 19 -4.78 -7.72 -4.96
C GLU A 19 -3.79 -6.65 -5.44
N TYR A 20 -4.12 -5.37 -5.27
CA TYR A 20 -3.23 -4.28 -5.67
C TYR A 20 -1.86 -4.34 -4.98
N LEU A 21 -1.82 -4.65 -3.68
CA LEU A 21 -0.57 -4.74 -2.92
C LEU A 21 0.25 -5.99 -3.29
N CYS A 22 -0.40 -7.06 -3.75
CA CYS A 22 0.27 -8.24 -4.28
C CYS A 22 0.92 -7.96 -5.62
N ASP A 23 0.18 -7.33 -6.54
CA ASP A 23 0.66 -7.01 -7.89
C ASP A 23 1.72 -5.90 -7.90
N ASN A 24 1.64 -4.97 -6.94
CA ASN A 24 2.52 -3.82 -6.85
C ASN A 24 3.49 -3.94 -5.67
N SER A 25 4.32 -4.99 -5.67
CA SER A 25 5.27 -5.30 -4.60
C SER A 25 6.19 -4.14 -4.21
N THR A 26 6.71 -3.37 -5.18
CA THR A 26 7.56 -2.19 -4.89
C THR A 26 6.77 -1.07 -4.22
N PHE A 27 5.51 -0.85 -4.61
CA PHE A 27 4.63 0.11 -3.96
C PHE A 27 4.34 -0.31 -2.53
N ARG A 28 3.99 -1.59 -2.32
CA ARG A 28 3.77 -2.19 -0.99
C ARG A 28 4.98 -1.99 -0.08
N ILE A 29 6.18 -2.30 -0.55
CA ILE A 29 7.41 -2.14 0.23
C ILE A 29 7.63 -0.67 0.63
N LYS A 30 7.39 0.27 -0.29
CA LYS A 30 7.51 1.71 0.00
C LYS A 30 6.45 2.22 0.97
N LEU A 31 5.22 1.71 0.87
CA LEU A 31 4.10 2.10 1.73
C LEU A 31 4.34 1.71 3.20
N PHE A 32 4.83 0.49 3.41
CA PHE A 32 5.06 -0.05 4.75
C PHE A 32 6.46 0.22 5.31
N SER A 33 7.25 1.05 4.61
CA SER A 33 8.66 1.30 4.88
C SER A 33 9.51 0.04 4.76
N ASP A 34 10.42 0.05 3.78
CA ASP A 34 11.36 -1.05 3.62
C ASP A 34 12.34 -1.14 4.78
N SER A 35 12.62 -2.35 5.23
CA SER A 35 13.65 -2.62 6.22
C SER A 35 15.00 -2.79 5.55
N THR A 36 16.05 -2.19 6.12
CA THR A 36 17.42 -2.42 5.65
C THR A 36 17.83 -3.89 5.78
N ALA A 37 17.36 -4.57 6.83
CA ALA A 37 17.66 -5.98 7.05
C ALA A 37 17.03 -6.88 5.98
N ASP A 38 15.76 -6.64 5.65
CA ASP A 38 15.04 -7.42 4.65
C ASP A 38 15.58 -7.17 3.24
N ALA A 39 15.85 -5.91 2.90
CA ALA A 39 16.49 -5.57 1.62
C ALA A 39 17.84 -6.28 1.45
N LYS A 40 18.68 -6.32 2.50
CA LYS A 40 19.97 -7.02 2.47
C LYS A 40 19.79 -8.53 2.35
N LYS A 41 18.85 -9.12 3.07
CA LYS A 41 18.52 -10.57 2.99
C LYS A 41 18.10 -10.95 1.57
N GLU A 42 17.34 -10.08 0.91
CA GLU A 42 16.88 -10.25 -0.47
C GLU A 42 17.91 -9.78 -1.52
N LYS A 43 19.14 -9.42 -1.12
CA LYS A 43 20.22 -8.93 -1.99
C LYS A 43 19.80 -7.78 -2.91
N ARG A 44 18.86 -6.94 -2.47
CA ARG A 44 18.36 -5.77 -3.21
C ARG A 44 18.69 -4.48 -2.47
N ALA A 45 18.70 -3.37 -3.21
CA ALA A 45 18.79 -2.05 -2.61
C ALA A 45 17.50 -1.73 -1.82
N LYS A 46 17.68 -1.03 -0.69
CA LYS A 46 16.56 -0.54 0.12
C LYS A 46 15.68 0.40 -0.72
N GLN A 47 14.40 0.10 -0.77
CA GLN A 47 13.40 0.94 -1.41
C GLN A 47 12.96 2.03 -0.44
N VAL A 48 13.08 3.28 -0.86
CA VAL A 48 12.64 4.42 -0.07
C VAL A 48 11.47 5.09 -0.79
N ALA A 49 10.42 5.41 -0.05
CA ALA A 49 9.32 6.21 -0.56
C ALA A 49 9.82 7.63 -0.83
N LYS A 50 9.64 8.11 -2.07
CA LYS A 50 9.89 9.51 -2.43
C LYS A 50 8.70 10.39 -2.05
N ASP A 51 7.50 9.82 -2.16
CA ASP A 51 6.24 10.48 -1.83
C ASP A 51 5.87 10.27 -0.36
N GLY A 52 5.20 11.26 0.23
CA GLY A 52 4.64 11.14 1.57
C GLY A 52 3.50 10.11 1.62
N LYS A 53 3.27 9.51 2.80
CA LYS A 53 2.23 8.50 3.01
C LYS A 53 0.84 8.94 2.56
N ALA A 54 0.50 10.23 2.71
CA ALA A 54 -0.79 10.77 2.26
C ALA A 54 -1.01 10.59 0.74
N VAL A 55 0.05 10.76 -0.07
CA VAL A 55 -0.03 10.55 -1.53
C VAL A 55 -0.26 9.08 -1.85
N GLN A 56 0.46 8.19 -1.18
CA GLN A 56 0.32 6.75 -1.35
C GLN A 56 -1.08 6.24 -0.92
N TYR A 57 -1.61 6.76 0.19
CA TYR A 57 -2.99 6.49 0.60
C TYR A 57 -4.01 7.00 -0.42
N GLY A 58 -3.74 8.13 -1.08
CA GLY A 58 -4.55 8.63 -2.19
C GLY A 58 -4.55 7.69 -3.41
N VAL A 59 -3.41 7.07 -3.73
CA VAL A 59 -3.31 6.06 -4.80
C VAL A 59 -4.16 4.84 -4.46
N LEU A 60 -4.06 4.33 -3.23
CA LEU A 60 -4.88 3.20 -2.77
C LEU A 60 -6.37 3.54 -2.77
N ALA A 61 -6.74 4.72 -2.27
CA ALA A 61 -8.14 5.14 -2.23
C ALA A 61 -8.75 5.20 -3.63
N LYS A 62 -8.01 5.67 -4.64
CA LYS A 62 -8.45 5.69 -6.05
C LYS A 62 -8.61 4.30 -6.67
N HIS A 63 -7.93 3.30 -6.14
CA HIS A 63 -8.02 1.93 -6.64
C HIS A 63 -9.17 1.16 -5.98
N VAL A 64 -9.42 1.42 -4.70
CA VAL A 64 -10.38 0.67 -3.87
C VAL A 64 -11.80 1.23 -3.95
N PHE A 65 -11.96 2.56 -4.09
CA PHE A 65 -13.25 3.26 -4.15
C PHE A 65 -13.52 3.84 -5.53
#